data_AF-A0A2L2YY65-F1
#
_entry.id   AF-A0A2L2YY65-F1
#
_cell.length_a   1.000
_cell.length_b   1.000
_cell.length_c   1.000
_cell.angle_alpha   90.00
_cell.angle_beta   90.00
_cell.angle_gamma   90.00
#
_symmetry.space_group_name_H-M   'P 1'
#
loop_
_entity.id
_entity.type
_entity.pdbx_description
1 polymer ?
#
loop_
_entity_poly.entity_id
_entity_poly.type
_entity_poly.pdbx_seq_one_letter_code
_entity_poly.pdbx_strand_id
1 'polypeptide(L)' 'TACERAKRTPSSSTQASIESDSLFEVLDFYSTISSARFEELNAFLFRSTLEPVVKALRDAKLDIAQVHDIVLV' A
#
# COMPACT_ATOMS: atom_id res chain seq x y z
N THR A 1 -2.60 -16.39 -0.63
CA THR A 1 -2.19 -15.78 0.67
C THR A 1 -0.73 -15.32 0.69
N ALA A 2 0.13 -15.73 -0.25
CA ALA A 2 1.53 -15.28 -0.35
C ALA A 2 1.68 -13.75 -0.52
N CYS A 3 0.90 -13.14 -1.41
CA CYS A 3 0.95 -11.69 -1.64
C CYS A 3 0.54 -10.86 -0.40
N GLU A 4 -0.46 -11.31 0.36
CA GLU A 4 -0.86 -10.62 1.61
C GLU A 4 0.24 -10.67 2.68
N ARG A 5 0.98 -11.77 2.77
CA ARG A 5 2.16 -11.87 3.65
C ARG A 5 3.27 -10.96 3.14
N ALA A 6 3.57 -11.02 1.85
CA ALA A 6 4.56 -10.18 1.20
C ALA A 6 4.19 -8.69 1.19
N LYS A 7 2.94 -8.30 1.45
CA LYS A 7 2.53 -6.91 1.63
C LYS A 7 2.88 -6.38 3.03
N ARG A 8 2.92 -7.23 4.05
CA ARG A 8 3.22 -6.82 5.45
C ARG A 8 4.72 -6.62 5.69
N THR A 9 5.57 -7.35 4.97
CA THR A 9 7.05 -7.26 5.07
C THR A 9 7.66 -5.94 4.54
N PRO A 10 7.23 -5.36 3.39
CA PRO A 10 7.86 -4.17 2.83
C PRO A 10 7.59 -2.90 3.64
N SER A 11 6.66 -2.94 4.59
CA SER A 11 6.45 -1.85 5.56
C SER A 11 7.63 -1.67 6.52
N SER A 12 8.52 -2.66 6.67
CA SER A 12 9.72 -2.58 7.52
C SER A 12 11.02 -3.02 6.85
N SER A 13 10.97 -3.62 5.65
CA SER A 13 12.11 -4.13 4.88
C SER A 13 12.08 -3.60 3.44
N THR A 14 13.24 -3.40 2.80
CA THR A 14 13.35 -2.88 1.42
C THR A 14 12.81 -3.86 0.37
N GLN A 15 12.68 -5.15 0.71
CA GLN A 15 12.24 -6.23 -0.19
C GLN A 15 11.42 -7.29 0.56
N ALA A 16 10.56 -7.99 -0.18
CA ALA A 16 9.76 -9.11 0.28
C ALA A 16 9.69 -10.25 -0.75
N SER A 17 9.86 -11.49 -0.29
CA SER A 17 9.72 -12.69 -1.12
C SER A 17 8.25 -13.10 -1.24
N ILE A 18 7.86 -13.52 -2.44
CA ILE A 18 6.57 -14.10 -2.77
C ILE A 18 6.83 -15.53 -3.24
N GLU A 19 6.36 -16.49 -2.46
CA GLU A 19 6.58 -17.91 -2.69
C GLU A 19 5.21 -18.60 -2.68
N SER A 20 4.95 -19.41 -3.71
CA SER A 20 3.72 -20.20 -3.82
C SER A 20 4.02 -21.54 -4.47
N ASP A 21 3.78 -22.60 -3.72
CA ASP A 21 3.93 -23.97 -4.21
C ASP A 21 2.85 -24.29 -5.24
N SER A 22 3.22 -24.97 -6.32
CA SER A 22 2.32 -25.46 -7.38
C SER A 22 1.33 -24.40 -7.89
N LEU A 23 1.82 -23.18 -8.16
CA LEU A 23 0.98 -22.06 -8.60
C LEU A 23 0.23 -22.38 -9.91
N PHE A 24 0.85 -23.13 -10.81
CA PHE A 24 0.21 -23.59 -12.04
C PHE A 24 0.80 -24.92 -12.52
N GLU A 25 -0.04 -25.93 -12.76
CA GLU A 25 0.37 -27.25 -13.28
C GLU A 25 1.60 -27.84 -12.56
N VAL A 26 1.62 -27.76 -11.22
CA VAL A 26 2.71 -28.28 -10.35
C VAL A 26 4.02 -27.46 -10.44
N LEU A 27 4.02 -26.31 -11.10
CA LEU A 27 5.14 -25.37 -11.10
C LEU A 27 5.09 -24.47 -9.88
N ASP A 28 6.16 -24.48 -9.11
CA ASP A 28 6.36 -23.56 -8.00
C ASP A 28 6.67 -22.15 -8.51
N PHE A 29 6.21 -21.14 -7.78
CA PHE A 29 6.44 -19.75 -8.07
C PHE A 29 7.30 -19.11 -6.99
N TYR A 30 8.39 -18.48 -7.41
CA TYR A 30 9.27 -17.69 -6.57
C TYR A 30 9.53 -16.34 -7.22
N SER A 31 9.29 -15.27 -6.48
CA SER A 31 9.59 -13.91 -6.91
C SER A 31 9.87 -13.02 -5.70
N THR A 32 10.39 -11.83 -5.97
CA THR A 32 10.63 -10.81 -4.95
C THR A 32 10.07 -9.48 -5.41
N ILE A 33 9.49 -8.73 -4.50
CA ILE A 33 9.02 -7.36 -4.73
C ILE A 33 9.76 -6.40 -3.80
N SER A 34 10.24 -5.29 -4.35
CA SER A 34 10.82 -4.20 -3.55
C SER A 34 9.75 -3.22 -3.10
N SER A 35 10.00 -2.49 -2.01
CA SER A 35 9.08 -1.44 -1.53
C SER A 35 8.83 -0.38 -2.59
N ALA A 36 9.88 0.04 -3.32
CA ALA A 36 9.75 1.00 -4.43
C ALA A 36 8.84 0.47 -5.56
N ARG A 37 8.98 -0.81 -5.94
CA ARG A 37 8.13 -1.40 -6.98
C ARG A 37 6.69 -1.55 -6.49
N PHE A 38 6.50 -1.90 -5.22
CA PHE A 38 5.17 -1.97 -4.62
C PHE A 38 4.48 -0.59 -4.59
N GLU A 39 5.21 0.46 -4.20
CA GLU A 39 4.71 1.83 -4.21
C GLU A 39 4.37 2.31 -5.62
N GLU A 40 5.22 2.02 -6.60
CA GLU A 40 4.97 2.35 -8.01
C GLU A 40 3.69 1.68 -8.53
N LEU A 41 3.51 0.38 -8.27
CA LEU A 41 2.33 -0.38 -8.69
C LEU A 41 1.03 0.17 -8.06
N ASN A 42 1.10 0.69 -6.84
CA ASN A 42 -0.05 1.20 -6.10
C ASN A 42 -0.15 2.73 -6.09
N ALA A 43 0.72 3.44 -6.80
CA ALA A 43 0.84 4.90 -6.71
C ALA A 43 -0.49 5.62 -7.02
N PHE A 44 -1.24 5.12 -8.00
CA PHE A 44 -2.56 5.67 -8.34
C PHE A 44 -3.55 5.51 -7.18
N LEU A 45 -3.63 4.31 -6.58
CA LEU A 45 -4.53 4.02 -5.47
C LEU A 45 -4.15 4.84 -4.23
N PHE A 46 -2.86 4.94 -3.91
CA PHE A 46 -2.40 5.77 -2.79
C PHE A 46 -2.77 7.24 -2.96
N ARG A 47 -2.65 7.79 -4.18
CA ARG A 47 -3.08 9.16 -4.45
C ARG A 47 -4.59 9.34 -4.33
N SER A 48 -5.38 8.35 -4.74
CA SER A 48 -6.84 8.42 -4.64
C SER A 48 -7.34 8.55 -3.19
N THR A 49 -6.54 8.12 -2.20
CA THR A 49 -6.88 8.29 -0.78
C THR A 49 -6.91 9.75 -0.32
N LEU A 50 -6.31 10.69 -1.07
CA LEU A 50 -6.36 12.12 -0.75
C LEU A 50 -7.71 12.76 -1.14
N GLU A 51 -8.45 12.20 -2.08
CA GLU A 51 -9.75 12.72 -2.51
C GLU A 51 -10.76 12.84 -1.35
N PRO A 52 -11.00 11.79 -0.53
CA PRO A 52 -11.89 11.91 0.62
C PRO A 52 -11.37 12.88 1.69
N VAL A 53 -10.06 13.01 1.87
CA VAL A 53 -9.45 13.96 2.82
C VAL A 53 -9.75 15.40 2.38
N VAL A 54 -9.53 15.72 1.10
CA VAL A 54 -9.82 17.04 0.54
C VAL A 54 -11.32 17.34 0.61
N LYS A 55 -12.18 16.34 0.36
CA LYS A 55 -13.63 16.49 0.51
C LYS A 55 -14.02 16.80 1.96
N ALA A 56 -13.49 16.04 2.92
CA ALA A 56 -13.77 16.26 4.34
C ALA A 56 -13.36 17.66 4.83
N LEU A 57 -12.20 18.15 4.38
CA LEU A 57 -11.75 19.52 4.69
C LEU A 57 -12.68 20.59 4.10
N ARG A 58 -13.14 20.41 2.85
CA ARG A 58 -14.10 21.32 2.20
C ARG A 58 -15.44 21.33 2.92
N ASP A 59 -15.95 20.15 3.29
CA ASP A 59 -17.23 20.02 4.00
C ASP A 59 -17.14 20.66 5.40
N ALA A 60 -15.99 20.55 6.06
CA ALA A 60 -15.70 21.20 7.34
C ALA A 60 -15.37 22.70 7.22
N LYS A 61 -15.16 23.22 6.02
CA LYS A 61 -14.71 24.60 5.74
C LYS A 61 -13.40 24.95 6.46
N LEU A 62 -12.49 23.98 6.56
CA LEU A 62 -11.18 24.15 7.19
C LEU A 62 -10.08 24.12 6.13
N ASP A 63 -9.08 24.97 6.32
CA ASP A 63 -7.80 24.85 5.63
C ASP A 63 -6.95 23.74 6.27
N ILE A 64 -6.06 23.12 5.48
CA ILE A 64 -5.16 22.08 5.97
C ILE A 64 -4.26 22.57 7.11
N ALA A 65 -3.90 23.86 7.14
CA ALA A 65 -3.09 24.46 8.21
C ALA A 65 -3.83 24.53 9.56
N GLN A 66 -5.15 24.33 9.58
CA GLN A 66 -5.97 24.35 10.78
C GLN A 66 -6.14 22.96 11.41
N VAL A 67 -5.59 21.92 10.78
CA VAL A 67 -5.58 20.56 11.33
C VAL A 67 -4.46 20.46 12.36
N HIS A 68 -4.84 20.18 13.61
CA HIS A 68 -3.88 20.11 14.73
C HIS A 68 -3.27 18.71 14.87
N ASP A 69 -4.07 17.67 14.63
CA ASP A 69 -3.68 16.27 14.82
C ASP A 69 -4.19 15.39 13.68
N ILE A 70 -3.40 14.37 13.34
CA ILE A 70 -3.77 13.33 12.36
C ILE A 70 -3.67 11.98 13.07
N VAL A 71 -4.81 11.29 13.20
CA VAL A 71 -4.88 9.94 13.77
C VAL A 71 -5.00 8.94 12.62
N LEU A 72 -3.97 8.12 12.41
CA LEU A 72 -4.05 6.95 11.54
C LEU A 72 -4.58 5.76 12.36
N VAL A 73 -5.61 5.10 11.84
CA VAL A 73 -6.24 3.90 12.41
C VAL A 73 -6.08 2.69 11.50
#